data_AF-A0A529K3N1-F1
#
_entry.id   AF-A0A529K3N1-F1
#
_cell.length_a   1.000
_cell.length_b   1.000
_cell.length_c   1.000
_cell.angle_alpha   90.00
_cell.angle_beta   90.00
_cell.angle_gamma   90.00
#
_symmetry.space_group_name_H-M   'P 1'
#
loop_
_entity.id
_entity.type
_entity.pdbx_description
1 polymer ?
#
loop_
_entity_poly.entity_id
_entity_poly.type
_entity_poly.pdbx_seq_one_letter_code
_entity_poly.pdbx_strand_id
1 'polypeptide(L)'
;MEKRKSIVAGFDIGGAHLKVTRAEDGRIVEAVTIATPLWQGLDTLTLAFEETAAIYAGADLNAFTMTGELADIFPSRDAGVAALLDEISTRFPGEKLIYAGPSGFVGLEQATRLSADVAS
;
A
#
# COMPACT_ATOMS: atom_id res chain seq x y z
N MET A 1 5.24 31.26 -11.94
CA MET A 1 4.53 30.27 -11.10
C MET A 1 5.20 28.95 -11.32
N GLU A 2 5.90 28.44 -10.31
CA GLU A 2 6.45 27.08 -10.33
C GLU A 2 5.25 26.12 -10.36
N LYS A 3 5.19 25.21 -11.34
CA LYS A 3 4.17 24.17 -11.33
C LYS A 3 4.45 23.28 -10.11
N ARG A 4 3.45 23.07 -9.25
CA ARG A 4 3.55 22.07 -8.19
C ARG A 4 3.87 20.73 -8.85
N LYS A 5 4.96 20.08 -8.44
CA LYS A 5 5.32 18.75 -8.91
C LYS A 5 4.25 17.76 -8.50
N SER A 6 3.87 16.86 -9.39
CA SER A 6 2.96 15.76 -9.04
C SER A 6 3.74 14.72 -8.26
N ILE A 7 3.26 14.38 -7.06
CA ILE A 7 3.89 13.38 -6.21
C ILE A 7 3.00 12.15 -6.15
N VAL A 8 3.56 10.98 -6.49
CA VAL A 8 2.91 9.68 -6.33
C VAL A 8 3.73 8.85 -5.34
N ALA A 9 3.06 8.28 -4.35
CA ALA A 9 3.66 7.31 -3.46
C ALA A 9 3.22 5.89 -3.85
N GLY A 10 4.18 4.98 -3.99
CA GLY A 10 3.94 3.58 -4.32
C GLY A 10 4.29 2.67 -3.14
N PHE A 11 3.41 1.73 -2.81
CA PHE A 11 3.57 0.80 -1.68
C PHE A 11 3.48 -0.64 -2.16
N ASP A 12 4.39 -1.50 -1.71
CA ASP A 12 4.28 -2.96 -1.77
C ASP A 12 4.24 -3.53 -0.36
N ILE A 13 3.04 -3.93 0.07
CA ILE A 13 2.81 -4.52 1.39
C ILE A 13 3.04 -6.03 1.30
N GLY A 14 4.26 -6.47 1.60
CA GLY A 14 4.60 -7.89 1.67
C GLY A 14 4.38 -8.50 3.06
N GLY A 15 4.39 -9.83 3.14
CA GLY A 15 4.23 -10.54 4.43
C GLY A 15 5.38 -10.32 5.42
N ALA A 16 6.58 -9.99 4.91
CA ALA A 16 7.79 -9.80 5.71
C ALA A 16 8.34 -8.37 5.69
N HIS A 17 8.03 -7.60 4.65
CA HIS A 17 8.60 -6.28 4.42
C HIS A 17 7.60 -5.37 3.70
N LEU A 18 7.51 -4.14 4.18
CA LEU A 18 6.93 -3.02 3.45
C LEU A 18 8.01 -2.39 2.56
N LYS A 19 7.64 -2.07 1.31
CA LYS A 19 8.43 -1.16 0.46
C LYS A 19 7.61 0.06 0.13
N VAL A 20 8.28 1.21 0.15
CA VAL A 20 7.67 2.51 -0.13
C VAL A 20 8.56 3.24 -1.12
N THR A 21 7.94 3.85 -2.12
CA THR A 21 8.60 4.62 -3.17
C THR A 21 7.93 5.97 -3.34
N ARG A 22 8.72 6.97 -3.70
CA ARG A 22 8.25 8.31 -4.04
C ARG A 22 8.63 8.64 -5.47
N ALA A 23 7.63 8.97 -6.28
CA ALA A 23 7.81 9.50 -7.62
C ALA A 23 7.48 10.99 -7.66
N GLU A 24 8.37 11.80 -8.23
CA GLU A 24 8.10 13.19 -8.61
C GLU A 24 8.10 13.30 -10.13
N ASP A 25 7.00 13.80 -10.71
CA ASP A 25 6.87 14.04 -12.16
C ASP A 25 7.30 12.82 -13.00
N GLY A 26 6.90 11.62 -12.55
CA GLY A 26 7.19 10.35 -13.21
C GLY A 26 8.59 9.78 -12.98
N ARG A 27 9.41 10.39 -12.10
CA ARG A 27 10.74 9.87 -11.74
C ARG A 27 10.74 9.40 -10.29
N ILE A 28 11.22 8.19 -10.04
CA ILE A 28 11.49 7.74 -8.67
C ILE A 28 12.65 8.56 -8.10
N VAL A 29 12.40 9.20 -6.96
CA VAL A 29 13.39 10.03 -6.25
C VAL A 29 13.78 9.45 -4.90
N GLU A 30 12.95 8.56 -4.35
CA GLU A 30 13.21 7.88 -3.07
C GLU A 30 12.55 6.50 -3.06
N ALA A 31 13.20 5.54 -2.42
CA ALA A 31 12.70 4.18 -2.24
C ALA A 31 13.32 3.57 -0.97
N VAL A 32 12.50 2.90 -0.16
CA VAL A 32 12.95 2.18 1.04
C VAL A 32 12.29 0.80 1.11
N THR A 33 12.98 -0.12 1.78
CA THR A 33 12.43 -1.39 2.26
C THR A 33 12.64 -1.47 3.76
N ILE A 34 11.59 -1.76 4.52
CA ILE A 34 11.67 -1.94 5.97
C ILE A 34 11.04 -3.27 6.39
N ALA A 35 11.54 -3.84 7.48
CA ALA A 35 11.01 -5.08 8.02
C ALA A 35 9.59 -4.84 8.58
N THR A 36 8.66 -5.70 8.18
CA THR A 36 7.25 -5.63 8.55
C THR A 36 6.69 -7.05 8.65
N PRO A 37 7.09 -7.81 9.69
CA PRO A 37 6.71 -9.21 9.82
C PRO A 37 5.24 -9.32 10.23
N LEU A 38 4.32 -9.34 9.25
CA LEU A 38 2.86 -9.32 9.49
C LEU A 38 2.38 -10.50 10.35
N TRP A 39 3.09 -11.64 10.32
CA TRP A 39 2.80 -12.78 11.18
C TRP A 39 2.96 -12.50 12.68
N GLN A 40 3.60 -11.39 13.06
CA GLN A 40 3.71 -10.93 14.46
C GLN A 40 2.57 -9.98 14.86
N GLY A 41 1.75 -9.51 13.91
CA GLY A 41 0.65 -8.56 14.16
C GLY A 41 0.61 -7.42 13.15
N LEU A 42 -0.59 -6.87 12.92
CA LEU A 42 -0.80 -5.70 12.06
C LEU A 42 -0.20 -4.41 12.63
N ASP A 43 0.07 -4.36 13.92
CA ASP A 43 0.79 -3.23 14.54
C ASP A 43 2.17 -3.02 13.89
N THR A 44 2.81 -4.09 13.38
CA THR A 44 4.07 -3.97 12.63
C THR A 44 3.90 -3.16 11.36
N LEU A 45 2.78 -3.31 10.65
CA LEU A 45 2.45 -2.53 9.45
C LEU A 45 2.14 -1.08 9.80
N THR A 46 1.45 -0.87 10.92
CA THR A 46 1.17 0.48 11.43
C THR A 46 2.45 1.26 11.68
N LEU A 47 3.37 0.67 12.44
CA LEU A 47 4.67 1.26 12.74
C LEU A 47 5.49 1.50 11.47
N ALA A 48 5.43 0.56 10.52
CA ALA A 48 6.12 0.68 9.24
C ALA A 48 5.59 1.85 8.39
N PHE A 49 4.28 2.10 8.38
CA PHE A 49 3.73 3.30 7.74
C PHE A 49 4.22 4.57 8.44
N GLU A 50 4.18 4.63 9.77
CA GLU A 50 4.66 5.79 10.52
C GLU A 50 6.14 6.08 10.27
N GLU A 51 6.99 5.06 10.29
CA GLU A 51 8.44 5.17 10.03
C GLU A 51 8.73 5.71 8.62
N THR A 52 7.89 5.37 7.64
CA THR A 52 8.07 5.76 6.23
C THR A 52 7.27 7.01 5.83
N ALA A 53 6.62 7.67 6.78
CA ALA A 53 5.72 8.81 6.53
C ALA A 53 6.37 9.95 5.73
N ALA A 54 7.67 10.20 5.92
CA ALA A 54 8.40 11.24 5.18
C ALA A 54 8.44 10.97 3.67
N ILE A 55 8.42 9.70 3.24
CA ILE A 55 8.54 9.29 1.83
C ILE A 55 7.25 9.58 1.06
N TYR A 56 6.09 9.43 1.70
CA TYR A 56 4.80 9.65 1.06
C TYR A 56 4.12 10.96 1.47
N ALA A 57 4.80 11.78 2.27
CA ALA A 57 4.29 13.08 2.67
C ALA A 57 4.00 13.97 1.45
N GLY A 58 2.78 14.52 1.40
CA GLY A 58 2.35 15.41 0.33
C GLY A 58 2.08 14.73 -1.02
N ALA A 59 2.03 13.40 -1.07
CA ALA A 59 1.59 12.66 -2.24
C ALA A 59 0.16 13.04 -2.65
N ASP A 60 -0.04 13.29 -3.94
CA ASP A 60 -1.36 13.54 -4.52
C ASP A 60 -2.13 12.22 -4.71
N LEU A 61 -1.40 11.11 -4.90
CA LEU A 61 -1.92 9.77 -5.08
C LEU A 61 -1.07 8.75 -4.33
N ASN A 62 -1.73 7.83 -3.62
CA ASN A 62 -1.11 6.67 -2.99
C ASN A 62 -1.55 5.40 -3.73
N ALA A 63 -0.61 4.71 -4.38
CA ALA A 63 -0.87 3.48 -5.12
C ALA A 63 -0.29 2.29 -4.33
N PHE A 64 -1.12 1.28 -4.08
CA PHE A 64 -0.78 0.12 -3.28
C PHE A 64 -0.83 -1.14 -4.14
N THR A 65 0.15 -1.99 -3.97
CA THR A 65 0.03 -3.42 -4.22
C THR A 65 0.31 -4.16 -2.91
N MET A 66 -0.08 -5.42 -2.84
CA MET A 66 0.15 -6.26 -1.67
C MET A 66 0.51 -7.66 -2.11
N THR A 67 1.31 -8.34 -1.31
CA THR A 67 1.55 -9.79 -1.35
C THR A 67 1.46 -10.40 0.07
N GLY A 68 1.27 -9.55 1.08
CA GLY A 68 1.14 -9.92 2.49
C GLY A 68 -0.25 -10.41 2.88
N GLU A 69 -1.23 -10.38 1.98
CA GLU A 69 -2.60 -10.87 2.25
C GLU A 69 -2.64 -12.38 2.52
N LEU A 70 -1.57 -13.11 2.17
CA LEU A 70 -1.38 -14.53 2.46
C LEU A 70 -0.53 -14.79 3.72
N ALA A 71 -0.18 -13.77 4.51
CA ALA A 71 0.59 -13.96 5.73
C ALA A 71 -0.19 -14.84 6.74
N ASP A 72 0.55 -15.64 7.52
CA ASP A 72 0.00 -16.67 8.43
C ASP A 72 -0.98 -16.15 9.49
N ILE A 73 -1.01 -14.84 9.73
CA ILE A 73 -1.96 -14.21 10.65
C ILE A 73 -3.40 -14.22 10.11
N PHE A 74 -3.58 -14.32 8.80
CA PHE A 74 -4.90 -14.26 8.16
C PHE A 74 -5.49 -15.66 7.92
N PRO A 75 -6.76 -15.88 8.25
CA PRO A 75 -7.42 -17.18 8.05
C PRO A 75 -7.72 -17.49 6.57
N SER A 76 -7.68 -16.47 5.70
CA SER A 76 -7.88 -16.59 4.26
C SER A 76 -7.32 -15.37 3.54
N ARG A 77 -7.11 -15.51 2.21
CA ARG A 77 -6.78 -14.38 1.32
C ARG A 77 -7.78 -13.24 1.46
N ASP A 78 -9.08 -13.53 1.43
CA ASP A 78 -10.12 -12.50 1.52
C ASP A 78 -10.04 -11.74 2.85
N ALA A 79 -9.77 -12.44 3.95
CA ALA A 79 -9.58 -11.81 5.25
C ALA A 79 -8.32 -10.95 5.29
N GLY A 80 -7.22 -11.40 4.68
CA GLY A 80 -5.99 -10.64 4.55
C GLY A 80 -6.16 -9.38 3.72
N VAL A 81 -6.78 -9.49 2.53
CA VAL A 81 -7.08 -8.33 1.68
C VAL A 81 -7.96 -7.34 2.43
N ALA A 82 -9.06 -7.81 3.05
CA ALA A 82 -9.95 -6.93 3.80
C ALA A 82 -9.22 -6.18 4.93
N ALA A 83 -8.39 -6.87 5.70
CA ALA A 83 -7.63 -6.27 6.79
C ALA A 83 -6.62 -5.23 6.30
N LEU A 84 -5.88 -5.53 5.23
CA LEU A 84 -4.91 -4.59 4.65
C LEU A 84 -5.60 -3.37 4.01
N LEU A 85 -6.74 -3.56 3.36
CA LEU A 85 -7.54 -2.45 2.80
C LEU A 85 -8.09 -1.54 3.90
N ASP A 86 -8.50 -2.11 5.04
CA ASP A 86 -8.96 -1.34 6.20
C ASP A 86 -7.82 -0.49 6.81
N GLU A 87 -6.64 -1.08 6.95
CA GLU A 87 -5.42 -0.39 7.39
C GLU A 87 -5.05 0.79 6.47
N ILE A 88 -5.12 0.57 5.15
CA ILE A 88 -4.89 1.60 4.12
C ILE A 88 -5.96 2.70 4.21
N SER A 89 -7.24 2.32 4.29
CA SER A 89 -8.38 3.24 4.36
C SER A 89 -8.28 4.18 5.56
N THR A 90 -7.89 3.62 6.71
CA THR A 90 -7.79 4.33 7.99
C THR A 90 -6.62 5.32 8.02
N ARG A 91 -5.48 4.98 7.43
CA ARG A 91 -4.22 5.75 7.60
C ARG A 91 -3.93 6.74 6.48
N PHE A 92 -4.40 6.48 5.28
CA PHE A 92 -4.07 7.30 4.11
C PHE A 92 -5.25 8.17 3.71
N PRO A 93 -5.25 9.47 4.04
CA PRO A 93 -6.25 10.38 3.48
C PRO A 93 -6.02 10.58 1.98
N GLY A 94 -7.08 10.98 1.27
CA GLY A 94 -7.00 11.30 -0.17
C GLY A 94 -7.14 10.10 -1.10
N GLU A 95 -6.67 10.28 -2.34
CA GLU A 95 -6.85 9.30 -3.42
C GLU A 95 -5.94 8.09 -3.22
N LYS A 96 -6.54 6.90 -3.35
CA LYS A 96 -5.92 5.60 -3.13
C LYS A 96 -6.29 4.67 -4.26
N LEU A 97 -5.29 4.04 -4.87
CA LEU A 97 -5.47 3.01 -5.87
C LEU A 97 -4.85 1.71 -5.40
N ILE A 98 -5.54 0.60 -5.64
CA ILE A 98 -5.11 -0.74 -5.32
C ILE A 98 -4.87 -1.48 -6.63
N TYR A 99 -3.69 -2.08 -6.77
CA TYR A 99 -3.38 -2.93 -7.91
C TYR A 99 -4.06 -4.29 -7.74
N ALA A 100 -5.03 -4.57 -8.60
CA ALA A 100 -5.79 -5.82 -8.67
C ALA A 100 -5.42 -6.62 -9.92
N GLY A 101 -4.11 -6.78 -10.17
CA GLY A 101 -3.57 -7.65 -11.22
C GLY A 101 -4.20 -7.41 -12.60
N PRO A 102 -4.92 -8.40 -13.18
CA PRO A 102 -5.59 -8.26 -14.48
C PRO A 102 -6.61 -7.12 -14.55
N SER A 103 -7.22 -6.77 -13.41
CA SER A 103 -8.21 -5.70 -13.30
C SER A 103 -7.56 -4.30 -13.20
N GLY A 104 -6.23 -4.23 -13.15
CA GLY A 104 -5.47 -2.99 -13.11
C GLY A 104 -5.60 -2.25 -11.77
N PHE A 105 -5.46 -0.92 -11.79
CA PHE A 105 -5.64 -0.09 -10.60
C PHE A 105 -7.12 0.23 -10.37
N VAL A 106 -7.61 -0.08 -9.18
CA VAL A 106 -9.00 0.11 -8.76
C VAL A 106 -9.10 0.88 -7.44
N GLY A 107 -10.25 1.46 -7.14
CA GLY A 107 -10.51 2.07 -5.83
C GLY A 107 -10.70 1.02 -4.73
N LEU A 108 -10.56 1.43 -3.46
CA LEU A 108 -10.72 0.56 -2.28
C LEU A 108 -12.01 -0.28 -2.31
N GLU A 109 -13.15 0.34 -2.63
CA GLU A 109 -14.45 -0.34 -2.63
C GLU A 109 -14.54 -1.44 -3.70
N GLN A 110 -13.85 -1.27 -4.83
CA GLN A 110 -13.80 -2.28 -5.87
C GLN A 110 -12.78 -3.38 -5.51
N ALA A 111 -11.67 -3.02 -4.87
CA ALA A 111 -10.66 -3.97 -4.42
C ALA A 111 -11.23 -5.03 -3.45
N THR A 112 -12.16 -4.66 -2.56
CA THR A 112 -12.82 -5.62 -1.64
C THR A 112 -13.65 -6.67 -2.37
N ARG A 113 -14.11 -6.39 -3.60
CA ARG A 113 -14.85 -7.33 -4.45
C ARG A 113 -13.95 -8.14 -5.37
N LEU A 114 -12.67 -7.78 -5.46
CA LEU A 114 -11.67 -8.38 -6.34
C LEU A 114 -10.54 -9.04 -5.54
N SER A 115 -10.81 -9.52 -4.31
CA SER A 115 -9.79 -10.12 -3.44
C SER A 115 -8.99 -11.25 -4.09
N ALA A 116 -9.59 -11.98 -5.04
CA ALA A 116 -8.89 -13.00 -5.83
C ALA A 116 -7.85 -12.41 -6.81
N ASP A 117 -8.08 -11.21 -7.33
CA ASP A 117 -7.22 -10.52 -8.30
C ASP A 117 -6.23 -9.57 -7.63
N VAL A 118 -6.56 -9.06 -6.44
CA VAL A 118 -5.62 -8.31 -5.59
C VAL A 118 -4.40 -9.20 -5.35
N ALA A 119 -3.21 -8.61 -5.49
CA ALA A 119 -1.92 -9.30 -5.34
C ALA A 119 -1.50 -10.27 -6.46
N SER A 120 -2.00 -10.08 -7.69
CA SER A 120 -1.54 -10.85 -8.86
C SER A 120 -0.52 -10.12 -9.72
#